data_AF-A0AAJ6JAA9-F1
#
_entry.id   AF-A0AAJ6JAA9-F1
#
_cell.length_a   1.000
_cell.length_b   1.000
_cell.length_c   1.000
_cell.angle_alpha   90.00
_cell.angle_beta   90.00
_cell.angle_gamma   90.00
#
_symmetry.space_group_name_H-M   'P 1'
#
loop_
_entity.id
_entity.type
_entity.pdbx_description
1 polymer ?
#
loop_
_entity_poly.entity_id
_entity_poly.type
_entity_poly.pdbx_seq_one_letter_code
_entity_poly.pdbx_strand_id
1 'polypeptide(L)' 'MSASSTGDQRAMTILRELREAEKELVGKAVVLTDGKAGTIDGVFLDDEHGLRISIAGHEGRWPISTVKQIES' A
#
# COMPACT_ATOMS: atom_id res chain seq x y z
N MET A 1 25.14 -17.08 -16.11
CA MET A 1 24.13 -16.29 -15.37
C MET A 1 24.32 -16.63 -13.91
N SER A 2 24.84 -15.71 -13.11
CA SER A 2 25.12 -15.95 -11.69
C SER A 2 23.82 -16.33 -10.98
N ALA A 3 23.83 -17.39 -10.17
CA ALA A 3 22.67 -17.75 -9.37
C ALA A 3 22.29 -16.55 -8.48
N SER A 4 21.04 -16.09 -8.60
CA SER A 4 20.47 -15.02 -7.78
C SER A 4 20.69 -15.37 -6.31
N SER A 5 21.30 -14.44 -5.56
CA SER A 5 21.56 -14.66 -4.13
C SER A 5 20.23 -14.78 -3.37
N THR A 6 20.26 -15.35 -2.16
CA THR A 6 19.06 -15.38 -1.31
C THR A 6 18.51 -13.98 -1.03
N GLY A 7 19.38 -12.96 -0.96
CA GLY A 7 18.97 -11.56 -0.82
C GLY A 7 18.19 -11.07 -2.04
N ASP A 8 18.68 -11.37 -3.24
CA ASP A 8 18.02 -10.98 -4.49
C ASP A 8 16.64 -11.63 -4.62
N GLN A 9 16.50 -12.91 -4.27
CA GLN A 9 15.21 -13.61 -4.29
C GLN A 9 14.19 -12.97 -3.34
N ARG A 10 14.63 -12.58 -2.14
CA ARG A 10 13.78 -11.89 -1.16
C ARG A 10 13.36 -10.51 -1.65
N ALA A 11 14.29 -9.72 -2.19
CA ALA A 11 14.01 -8.40 -2.74
C ALA A 11 13.00 -8.48 -3.90
N MET A 12 13.18 -9.42 -4.82
CA MET A 12 12.25 -9.64 -5.92
C MET A 12 10.86 -10.06 -5.44
N THR A 13 10.79 -10.87 -4.37
CA THR A 13 9.50 -11.27 -3.77
C THR A 13 8.78 -10.05 -3.20
N ILE A 14 9.46 -9.22 -2.41
CA ILE A 14 8.87 -7.98 -1.83
C ILE A 14 8.37 -7.05 -2.95
N LEU A 15 9.16 -6.83 -4.00
CA LEU A 15 8.76 -5.99 -5.13
C LEU A 15 7.60 -6.56 -5.94
N ARG A 16 7.43 -7.90 -5.95
CA ARG A 16 6.27 -8.53 -6.58
C ARG A 16 5.02 -8.31 -5.73
N GLU A 17 5.09 -8.62 -4.42
CA GLU A 17 3.95 -8.43 -3.52
C GLU A 17 3.51 -6.95 -3.44
N LEU A 18 4.47 -6.01 -3.43
CA LEU A 18 4.16 -4.58 -3.50
C LEU A 18 3.38 -4.22 -4.78
N ARG A 19 3.80 -4.72 -5.94
CA ARG A 19 3.11 -4.47 -7.21
C ARG A 19 1.72 -5.09 -7.26
N GLU A 20 1.53 -6.27 -6.66
CA GLU A 20 0.19 -6.84 -6.54
C GLU A 20 -0.70 -6.01 -5.60
N ALA A 21 -0.16 -5.50 -4.50
CA ALA A 21 -0.88 -4.59 -3.61
C ALA A 21 -1.23 -3.25 -4.31
N GLU A 22 -0.33 -2.68 -5.11
CA GLU A 22 -0.62 -1.49 -5.93
C GLU A 22 -1.79 -1.74 -6.90
N LYS A 23 -1.76 -2.86 -7.63
CA LYS A 23 -2.86 -3.23 -8.55
C LYS A 23 -4.18 -3.43 -7.81
N GLU A 24 -4.13 -4.01 -6.62
CA GLU A 24 -5.32 -4.27 -5.82
C GLU A 24 -5.91 -2.98 -5.24
N LEU A 25 -5.07 -2.07 -4.75
CA LEU A 25 -5.51 -0.97 -3.89
C LEU A 25 -5.65 0.36 -4.63
N VAL A 26 -4.76 0.68 -5.58
CA VAL A 26 -4.80 1.97 -6.27
C VAL A 26 -6.11 2.12 -7.05
N GLY A 27 -6.75 3.28 -6.90
CA GLY A 27 -8.06 3.56 -7.48
C GLY A 27 -9.25 3.05 -6.66
N LYS A 28 -9.05 2.25 -5.60
CA LYS A 28 -10.12 1.91 -4.67
C LYS A 28 -10.52 3.12 -3.84
N ALA A 29 -11.82 3.24 -3.60
CA ALA A 29 -12.36 4.22 -2.66
C ALA A 29 -12.09 3.77 -1.22
N VAL A 30 -11.82 4.74 -0.35
CA VAL A 30 -11.64 4.54 1.08
C VAL A 30 -12.47 5.55 1.85
N VAL A 31 -12.97 5.15 3.00
CA VAL A 31 -13.67 6.03 3.95
C VAL A 31 -12.82 6.13 5.19
N LEU A 32 -12.44 7.36 5.53
CA LEU A 32 -11.67 7.69 6.73
C LEU A 32 -12.57 7.71 7.96
N THR A 33 -11.94 7.61 9.13
CA THR A 33 -12.66 7.61 10.42
C THR A 33 -13.34 8.94 10.73
N ASP A 34 -12.93 10.04 10.09
CA ASP A 34 -13.59 11.35 10.16
C ASP A 34 -14.77 11.47 9.17
N GLY A 35 -15.14 10.38 8.48
CA GLY A 35 -16.24 10.32 7.53
C GLY A 35 -15.91 10.85 6.14
N LYS A 36 -14.67 11.29 5.88
CA LYS A 36 -14.26 11.71 4.54
C LYS A 36 -14.02 10.51 3.64
N ALA A 37 -14.47 10.60 2.40
CA ALA A 37 -14.14 9.63 1.37
C ALA A 37 -13.00 10.15 0.50
N GLY A 38 -12.13 9.24 0.08
CA GLY A 38 -11.06 9.52 -0.86
C GLY A 38 -10.74 8.31 -1.73
N THR A 39 -9.77 8.46 -2.61
CA THR A 39 -9.30 7.39 -3.50
C THR A 39 -7.84 7.13 -3.23
N ILE A 40 -7.44 5.87 -3.12
CA ILE A 40 -6.03 5.51 -2.97
C ILE A 40 -5.29 5.90 -4.25
N ASP A 41 -4.25 6.75 -4.12
CA ASP A 41 -3.43 7.19 -5.25
C ASP A 41 -2.09 6.45 -5.37
N GLY A 42 -1.62 5.81 -4.29
CA GLY A 42 -0.33 5.13 -4.25
C GLY A 42 -0.18 4.21 -3.06
N VAL A 43 0.79 3.28 -3.16
CA VAL A 43 1.14 2.30 -2.13
C VAL A 43 2.65 2.31 -1.94
N PHE A 44 3.12 2.26 -0.68
CA PHE A 44 4.53 2.41 -0.34
C PHE A 44 4.94 1.44 0.75
N LEU A 45 6.22 1.09 0.79
CA LEU A 45 6.82 0.38 1.91
C LEU A 45 7.38 1.36 2.93
N ASP A 46 7.27 1.00 4.21
CA ASP A 46 7.73 1.79 5.34
C ASP A 46 8.33 0.87 6.40
N ASP A 47 9.46 1.28 6.97
CA ASP A 47 10.24 0.44 7.88
C ASP A 47 9.52 0.22 9.23
N GLU A 48 8.60 1.10 9.63
CA GLU A 48 7.83 0.98 10.89
C GLU A 48 6.51 0.24 10.69
N HIS A 49 5.82 0.48 9.57
CA HIS A 49 4.43 0.05 9.39
C HIS A 49 4.24 -1.01 8.28
N GLY A 50 5.29 -1.35 7.54
CA GLY A 50 5.23 -2.30 6.44
C GLY A 50 4.66 -1.67 5.17
N LEU A 51 3.33 -1.64 5.02
CA LEU A 51 2.64 -1.14 3.82
C LEU A 51 1.82 0.11 4.13
N ARG A 52 1.99 1.18 3.34
CA ARG A 52 1.29 2.46 3.47
C ARG A 52 0.56 2.81 2.18
N ILE A 53 -0.47 3.64 2.31
CA ILE A 53 -1.23 4.18 1.19
C ILE A 53 -1.29 5.70 1.24
N SER A 54 -1.32 6.33 0.08
CA SER A 54 -1.67 7.74 -0.10
C SER A 54 -3.09 7.86 -0.63
N ILE A 55 -3.77 8.94 -0.26
CA ILE A 55 -5.16 9.19 -0.64
C ILE A 55 -5.22 10.55 -1.36
N ALA A 56 -5.76 10.54 -2.58
CA ALA A 56 -5.82 11.72 -3.44
C ALA A 56 -6.55 12.88 -2.75
N GLY A 57 -5.94 14.07 -2.76
CA GLY A 57 -6.51 15.27 -2.15
C GLY A 57 -6.41 15.34 -0.62
N HIS A 58 -5.71 14.40 0.01
CA HIS A 58 -5.42 14.43 1.43
C HIS A 58 -3.93 14.72 1.65
N GLU A 59 -3.59 16.01 1.84
CA GLU A 59 -2.25 16.39 2.30
C GLU A 59 -2.05 15.94 3.76
N GLY A 60 -1.15 14.98 3.96
CA GLY A 60 -1.05 14.22 5.20
C GLY A 60 -0.56 15.03 6.41
N ARG A 61 -1.34 15.03 7.49
CA ARG A 61 -0.80 14.66 8.81
C ARG A 61 -1.17 13.21 9.07
N TRP A 62 -0.33 12.33 8.55
CA TRP A 62 -0.18 10.90 8.84
C TRP A 62 -1.23 10.25 9.79
N PRO A 63 -2.45 9.93 9.32
CA PRO A 63 -3.30 9.01 10.06
C PRO A 63 -2.90 7.58 9.70
N ILE A 64 -2.55 6.77 10.71
CA ILE A 64 -2.50 5.31 10.59
C ILE A 64 -3.91 4.86 10.21
N SER A 65 -4.14 4.57 8.93
CA SER A 65 -5.44 4.14 8.43
C SER A 65 -5.34 2.69 8.03
N THR A 66 -5.93 1.81 8.83
CA THR A 66 -6.09 0.40 8.46
C THR A 66 -7.16 0.31 7.38
N VAL A 67 -6.80 -0.17 6.20
CA VAL A 67 -7.77 -0.48 5.13
C VAL A 67 -8.65 -1.62 5.64
N LYS A 68 -9.93 -1.34 5.89
CA LYS A 68 -10.94 -2.38 6.15
C LYS A 68 -11.70 -2.63 4.86
N GLN A 69 -11.62 -3.85 4.35
CA GLN A 69 -12.53 -4.30 3.30
C GLN A 69 -13.91 -4.51 3.94
N ILE A 70 -14.92 -3.86 3.37
CA ILE A 70 -16.32 -4.15 3.71
C ILE A 70 -16.75 -5.22 2.70
N GLU A 71 -16.84 -6.47 3.16
CA GLU A 71 -17.42 -7.55 2.36
C GLU A 71 -18.95 -7.32 2.25
N SER A 72 -19.52 -7.62 1.09
CA SER A 72 -20.97 -7.59 0.82
C SER A 72 -21.65 -8.88 1.26
#